data_AF-A0A524JEW7-F1
#
_entry.id   AF-A0A524JEW7-F1
#
_cell.length_a   1.000
_cell.length_b   1.000
_cell.length_c   1.000
_cell.angle_alpha   90.00
_cell.angle_beta   90.00
_cell.angle_gamma   90.00
#
_symmetry.space_group_name_H-M   'P 1'
#
loop_
_entity.id
_entity.type
_entity.pdbx_description
1 polymer ?
#
loop_
_entity_poly.entity_id
_entity_poly.type
_entity_poly.pdbx_seq_one_letter_code
_entity_poly.pdbx_strand_id
1 'polypeptide(L)'
;EEPTPLQRVLIAADSGNGISSALEFRTHVFINLDLSVHLHRMPEGEWVGLDSLTIPEPNGVGMSDTMLWDELGPLGRACQTLLIAER
;
A
#
# COMPACT_ATOMS: atom_id res chain seq x y z
N GLU A 1 -22.69 -6.50 1.13
CA GLU A 1 -21.80 -7.62 0.83
C GLU A 1 -20.71 -7.65 1.89
N GLU A 2 -20.30 -8.83 2.32
CA GLU A 2 -19.15 -8.97 3.21
C GLU A 2 -17.90 -9.24 2.34
N PRO A 3 -16.82 -8.46 2.47
CA PRO A 3 -15.67 -8.61 1.60
C PRO A 3 -14.96 -9.95 1.86
N THR A 4 -14.61 -10.65 0.79
CA THR A 4 -13.73 -11.83 0.85
C THR A 4 -12.35 -11.45 1.41
N PRO A 5 -11.57 -12.41 1.92
CA PRO A 5 -10.18 -12.16 2.36
C PRO A 5 -9.32 -11.48 1.28
N LEU A 6 -9.48 -11.87 0.01
CA LEU A 6 -8.75 -11.22 -1.10
C LEU A 6 -9.16 -9.76 -1.27
N GLN A 7 -10.47 -9.45 -1.25
CA GLN A 7 -10.95 -8.07 -1.34
C GLN A 7 -10.42 -7.23 -0.16
N ARG A 8 -10.39 -7.78 1.07
CA ARG A 8 -9.79 -7.10 2.23
C ARG A 8 -8.33 -6.76 2.02
N VAL A 9 -7.53 -7.72 1.55
CA VAL A 9 -6.11 -7.50 1.25
C VAL A 9 -5.93 -6.43 0.17
N LEU A 10 -6.72 -6.46 -0.91
CA LEU A 10 -6.58 -5.48 -1.99
C LEU A 10 -7.00 -4.06 -1.55
N ILE A 11 -8.03 -3.94 -0.70
CA ILE A 11 -8.42 -2.66 -0.08
C ILE A 11 -7.28 -2.13 0.79
N ALA A 12 -6.69 -2.99 1.63
CA ALA A 12 -5.60 -2.59 2.51
C ALA A 12 -4.33 -2.24 1.73
N ALA A 13 -3.98 -3.00 0.69
CA ALA A 13 -2.81 -2.78 -0.15
C ALA A 13 -2.79 -1.38 -0.78
N ASP A 14 -3.95 -0.81 -1.11
CA ASP A 14 -4.06 0.55 -1.66
C ASP A 14 -3.72 1.65 -0.63
N SER A 15 -3.67 1.31 0.66
CA SER A 15 -3.35 2.25 1.75
C SER A 15 -1.85 2.34 2.07
N GLY A 16 -0.98 1.63 1.34
CA GLY A 16 0.46 1.53 1.64
C GLY A 16 1.15 2.90 1.77
N ASN A 17 0.96 3.80 0.79
CA ASN A 17 1.53 5.16 0.86
C ASN A 17 0.95 5.99 2.01
N GLY A 18 -0.33 5.73 2.34
CA GLY A 18 -1.08 6.51 3.31
C GLY A 18 -0.59 6.24 4.73
N ILE A 19 -0.36 4.97 5.05
CA ILE A 19 0.12 4.55 6.37
C ILE A 19 1.63 4.80 6.58
N SER A 20 2.39 4.92 5.48
CA SER A 20 3.85 5.10 5.51
C SER A 20 4.29 6.46 5.00
N SER A 21 3.41 7.47 5.02
CA SER A 21 3.70 8.78 4.45
C SER A 21 4.94 9.40 5.06
N ALA A 22 5.90 9.72 4.19
CA ALA A 22 7.15 10.36 4.56
C ALA A 22 7.04 11.90 4.66
N LEU A 23 5.95 12.51 4.16
CA LEU A 23 5.71 13.97 4.19
C LEU A 23 4.34 14.30 4.80
N GLU A 24 4.12 15.58 5.12
CA GLU A 24 2.86 16.04 5.71
C GLU A 24 1.73 16.10 4.67
N PHE A 25 0.63 15.38 4.92
CA PHE A 25 -0.56 15.40 4.04
C PHE A 25 -1.21 16.77 3.88
N ARG A 26 -0.99 17.71 4.81
CA ARG A 26 -1.54 19.07 4.72
C ARG A 26 -0.86 19.89 3.64
N THR A 27 0.41 19.61 3.35
CA THR A 27 1.23 20.36 2.40
C THR A 27 1.45 19.60 1.11
N HIS A 28 1.36 18.27 1.11
CA HIS A 28 1.60 17.44 -0.06
C HIS A 28 0.42 16.55 -0.42
N VAL A 29 0.32 16.21 -1.71
CA VAL A 29 -0.51 15.13 -2.24
C VAL A 29 0.35 13.92 -2.57
N PHE A 30 -0.23 12.74 -2.43
CA PHE A 30 0.31 11.46 -2.86
C PHE A 30 -0.75 10.78 -3.71
N ILE A 31 -0.53 10.69 -5.02
CA ILE A 31 -1.50 10.14 -5.97
C ILE A 31 -0.99 8.79 -6.45
N ASN A 32 -1.75 7.72 -6.20
CA ASN A 32 -1.50 6.41 -6.79
C ASN A 32 -1.72 6.49 -8.31
N LEU A 33 -0.66 6.29 -9.08
CA LEU A 33 -0.74 6.19 -10.54
C LEU A 33 -1.05 4.76 -10.98
N ASP A 34 -0.56 3.80 -10.21
CA ASP A 34 -0.85 2.38 -10.35
C ASP A 34 -0.80 1.68 -8.98
N LEU A 35 -1.24 0.42 -8.98
CA LEU A 35 -1.08 -0.51 -7.88
C LEU A 35 -0.85 -1.91 -8.47
N SER A 36 0.27 -2.52 -8.11
CA SER A 36 0.58 -3.90 -8.43
C SER A 36 0.63 -4.74 -7.15
N VAL A 37 -0.12 -5.84 -7.12
CA VAL A 37 -0.17 -6.76 -5.97
C VAL A 37 0.23 -8.16 -6.42
N HIS A 38 1.25 -8.70 -5.76
CA HIS A 38 1.79 -10.03 -6.04
C HIS A 38 1.65 -10.90 -4.79
N LEU A 39 0.79 -11.91 -4.87
CA LEU A 39 0.56 -12.85 -3.77
C LEU A 39 1.18 -14.21 -4.11
N HIS A 40 1.95 -14.79 -3.18
CA HIS A 40 2.47 -16.15 -3.32
C HIS A 40 1.58 -17.20 -2.61
N ARG A 41 0.57 -16.73 -1.87
CA ARG A 41 -0.49 -17.53 -1.23
C ARG A 41 -1.76 -16.68 -1.14
N MET A 42 -2.92 -17.33 -1.16
CA MET A 42 -4.20 -16.66 -0.91
C MET A 42 -4.33 -16.26 0.57
N PRO A 43 -4.89 -15.06 0.87
CA PRO A 43 -5.07 -14.61 2.24
C PRO A 43 -6.18 -15.37 2.97
N GLU A 44 -6.02 -15.49 4.29
CA GLU A 44 -6.98 -16.13 5.19
C GLU A 44 -7.43 -15.20 6.31
N GLY A 45 -8.65 -15.42 6.80
CA GLY A 45 -9.19 -14.66 7.92
C GLY A 45 -9.61 -13.22 7.59
N GLU A 46 -9.62 -12.39 8.64
CA GLU A 46 -10.12 -11.02 8.58
C GLU A 46 -9.02 -9.97 8.73
N TRP A 47 -7.92 -10.33 9.40
CA TRP A 47 -6.82 -9.41 9.69
C TRP A 47 -5.86 -9.29 8.50
N VAL A 48 -5.55 -8.05 8.15
CA VAL A 48 -4.54 -7.70 7.15
C VAL A 48 -3.48 -6.84 7.81
N GLY A 49 -2.23 -7.28 7.75
CA GLY A 49 -1.08 -6.50 8.18
C GLY A 49 -0.37 -5.87 7.00
N LEU A 50 0.06 -4.62 7.18
CA LEU A 50 0.86 -3.88 6.21
C LEU A 50 2.16 -3.45 6.88
N ASP A 51 3.29 -3.81 6.25
CA ASP A 51 4.60 -3.25 6.57
C ASP A 51 5.04 -2.45 5.34
N SER A 52 4.92 -1.12 5.45
CA SER A 52 4.96 -0.19 4.31
C SER A 52 6.08 0.84 4.44
N LEU A 53 6.71 1.14 3.32
CA LEU A 53 7.73 2.18 3.16
C LEU A 53 7.40 3.05 1.95
N THR A 54 7.28 4.36 2.16
CA THR A 54 7.19 5.35 1.07
C THR A 54 8.54 6.04 0.85
N ILE A 55 8.98 6.09 -0.41
CA ILE A 55 10.21 6.73 -0.85
C ILE A 55 9.84 7.88 -1.80
N PRO A 56 9.83 9.14 -1.32
CA PRO A 56 9.63 10.31 -2.17
C PRO A 56 10.95 10.79 -2.78
N GLU A 57 10.91 11.24 -4.04
CA GLU A 57 12.03 11.89 -4.71
C GLU A 57 11.74 13.38 -4.98
N PRO A 58 12.77 14.26 -4.99
CA PRO A 58 12.59 15.71 -5.17
C PRO A 58 11.97 16.14 -6.50
N ASN A 59 11.91 15.25 -7.49
CA ASN A 59 11.33 15.51 -8.81
C ASN A 59 9.82 15.20 -8.89
N GLY A 60 9.19 14.87 -7.76
CA GLY A 60 7.76 14.55 -7.67
C GLY A 60 7.42 13.10 -8.00
N VAL A 61 8.41 12.25 -8.28
CA VAL A 61 8.22 10.80 -8.36
C VAL A 61 8.30 10.21 -6.96
N GLY A 62 7.47 9.22 -6.68
CA GLY A 62 7.62 8.43 -5.47
C GLY A 62 7.23 6.98 -5.70
N MET A 63 7.56 6.15 -4.72
CA MET A 63 7.15 4.74 -4.68
C MET A 63 6.71 4.39 -3.27
N SER A 64 5.65 3.61 -3.16
CA SER A 64 5.29 2.90 -1.92
C SER A 64 5.48 1.41 -2.13
N ASP A 65 6.24 0.79 -1.25
CA ASP A 65 6.51 -0.64 -1.22
C ASP A 65 5.95 -1.21 0.10
N THR A 66 5.14 -2.27 0.00
CA THR A 66 4.38 -2.80 1.13
C THR A 66 4.42 -4.31 1.17
N MET A 67 4.92 -4.89 2.26
CA MET A 67 4.78 -6.32 2.54
C MET A 67 3.40 -6.60 3.15
N LEU A 68 2.71 -7.60 2.62
CA LEU A 68 1.34 -7.98 3.00
C LEU A 68 1.35 -9.20 3.91
N TRP A 69 0.56 -9.12 4.97
CA TRP A 69 0.45 -10.16 6.00
C TRP A 69 -1.01 -10.52 6.27
N ASP A 70 -1.22 -11.77 6.68
CA ASP A 70 -2.42 -12.24 7.36
C ASP A 70 -2.00 -12.93 8.67
N GLU A 71 -2.95 -13.59 9.33
CA GLU A 71 -2.70 -14.26 10.61
C GLU A 71 -1.71 -15.43 10.51
N LEU A 72 -1.46 -15.95 9.30
CA LEU A 72 -0.53 -17.06 9.05
C LEU A 72 0.87 -16.56 8.66
N GLY A 73 1.05 -15.25 8.49
CA GLY A 73 2.34 -14.63 8.18
C GLY A 73 2.33 -13.85 6.85
N PRO A 74 3.52 -13.64 6.24
CA PRO A 74 3.62 -12.95 4.95
C PRO A 74 2.91 -13.73 3.86
N LEU A 75 2.21 -13.01 2.98
CA LEU A 75 1.47 -13.60 1.86
C LEU A 75 1.78 -12.96 0.50
N GLY A 76 2.44 -11.80 0.49
CA GLY A 76 2.76 -11.11 -0.75
C GLY A 76 3.33 -9.71 -0.55
N ARG A 77 3.33 -8.95 -1.64
CA ARG A 77 3.81 -7.58 -1.68
C ARG A 77 2.92 -6.72 -2.59
N ALA A 78 2.75 -5.46 -2.23
CA ALA A 78 2.13 -4.42 -3.03
C ALA A 78 3.16 -3.33 -3.35
N CYS A 79 3.08 -2.79 -4.56
CA CYS A 79 3.88 -1.65 -5.00
C CYS A 79 2.96 -0.62 -5.65
N GLN A 80 3.18 0.66 -5.34
CA GLN A 80 2.46 1.80 -5.89
C GLN A 80 3.45 2.79 -6.48
N THR A 81 3.30 3.14 -7.75
CA THR A 81 3.93 4.36 -8.31
C THR A 81 3.15 5.58 -7.84
N LEU A 82 3.86 6.58 -7.32
CA LEU A 82 3.27 7.80 -6.77
C LEU A 82 3.66 9.03 -7.59
N LEU A 83 2.68 9.90 -7.83
CA LEU A 83 2.93 11.32 -8.07
C LEU A 83 2.84 12.07 -6.75
N ILE A 84 3.90 12.79 -6.40
CA ILE A 84 4.01 13.58 -5.18
C ILE A 84 4.20 15.04 -5.57
N ALA A 85 3.39 15.93 -5.00
CA ALA A 85 3.47 17.36 -5.26
C ALA A 85 3.01 18.16 -4.03
N GLU A 86 3.46 19.39 -3.93
CA GLU A 86 2.85 20.37 -3.02
C GLU A 86 1.39 20.64 -3.42
N ARG A 87 0.55 20.96 -2.44
CA ARG A 87 -0.87 21.29 -2.62
C ARG A 87 -1.11 22.66 -3.24
#